data_AF-A0A7V7ZH12-F1
#
_entry.id   AF-A0A7V7ZH12-F1
#
_cell.length_a   1.000
_cell.length_b   1.000
_cell.length_c   1.000
_cell.angle_alpha   90.00
_cell.angle_beta   90.00
_cell.angle_gamma   90.00
#
_symmetry.space_group_name_H-M   'P 1'
#
loop_
_entity.id
_entity.type
_entity.pdbx_description
1 polymer ?
#
loop_
_entity_poly.entity_id
_entity_poly.type
_entity_poly.pdbx_seq_one_letter_code
_entity_poly.pdbx_strand_id
1 'polypeptide(L)'
;MTPRIPRLAPKSAAHDPASLSAALTGSATGALTAPAHPFDPTVGSGLRWTPSALELWQRGTRQDVAELATASPHACWATAAFVDAFPDVTHWWFGSPWTQRVRATTRTALPEGRGLAVWLQAALEDADELPWVILAGGDPAGPLPEYAGGPQNLGLRSALGALARQVGAGRFPTARWAVVTSLIPAREVVGLLDGAALELLGL
;
A
#
# COMPACT_ATOMS: atom_id res chain seq x y z
N MET A 1 -5.43 -19.99 -43.19
CA MET A 1 -4.15 -19.50 -42.63
C MET A 1 -4.32 -19.39 -41.12
N THR A 2 -3.71 -20.28 -40.36
CA THR A 2 -3.80 -20.29 -38.89
C THR A 2 -2.83 -19.25 -38.33
N PRO A 3 -3.26 -18.30 -37.47
CA PRO A 3 -2.34 -17.33 -36.89
C PRO A 3 -1.31 -18.05 -36.02
N ARG A 4 -0.03 -17.88 -36.36
CA ARG A 4 1.09 -18.36 -35.53
C ARG A 4 1.08 -17.56 -34.22
N ILE A 5 0.86 -18.26 -33.11
CA ILE A 5 1.06 -17.74 -31.76
C ILE A 5 2.53 -17.28 -31.67
N PRO A 6 2.81 -16.03 -31.25
CA PRO A 6 4.18 -15.57 -31.02
C PRO A 6 4.84 -16.49 -29.99
N ARG A 7 6.01 -17.05 -30.32
CA ARG A 7 6.82 -17.80 -29.36
C ARG A 7 7.20 -16.84 -28.23
N LEU A 8 6.78 -17.17 -27.00
CA LEU A 8 7.32 -16.57 -25.78
C LEU A 8 8.85 -16.72 -25.81
N ALA A 9 9.56 -15.64 -25.44
CA ALA A 9 11.01 -15.62 -25.40
C ALA A 9 11.55 -16.75 -24.49
N PRO A 10 12.69 -17.36 -24.83
CA PRO A 10 13.30 -18.41 -24.01
C PRO A 10 13.68 -17.91 -22.61
N LYS A 11 13.59 -18.83 -21.64
CA LYS A 11 13.68 -18.76 -20.18
C LYS A 11 14.94 -18.08 -19.55
N SER A 12 15.69 -17.27 -20.28
CA SER A 12 16.93 -16.64 -19.79
C SER A 12 17.07 -15.14 -20.09
N ALA A 13 16.10 -14.52 -20.75
CA ALA A 13 16.05 -13.07 -20.81
C ALA A 13 15.38 -12.55 -19.53
N ALA A 14 16.07 -12.67 -18.39
CA ALA A 14 15.82 -11.76 -17.28
C ALA A 14 15.90 -10.34 -17.86
N HIS A 15 14.89 -9.51 -17.62
CA HIS A 15 15.01 -8.11 -17.98
C HIS A 15 16.25 -7.54 -17.30
N ASP A 16 16.95 -6.64 -18.00
CA ASP A 16 18.08 -5.92 -17.42
C ASP A 16 17.64 -5.35 -16.06
N PRO A 17 18.26 -5.75 -14.93
CA PRO A 17 17.89 -5.23 -13.61
C PRO A 17 17.99 -3.70 -13.55
N ALA A 18 18.76 -3.07 -14.45
CA ALA A 18 18.77 -1.62 -14.63
C ALA A 18 17.43 -1.06 -15.16
N SER A 19 16.70 -1.83 -16.00
CA SER A 19 15.39 -1.43 -16.54
C SER A 19 14.28 -1.49 -15.48
N LEU A 20 14.28 -2.52 -14.63
CA LEU A 20 13.35 -2.62 -13.51
C LEU A 20 13.65 -1.53 -12.46
N SER A 21 14.94 -1.35 -12.14
CA SER A 21 15.37 -0.33 -11.21
C SER A 21 14.95 1.07 -11.67
N ALA A 22 15.21 1.42 -12.94
CA ALA A 22 14.85 2.72 -13.49
C ALA A 22 13.32 2.96 -13.51
N ALA A 23 12.52 1.92 -13.69
CA ALA A 23 11.06 2.05 -13.71
C ALA A 23 10.42 2.12 -12.32
N LEU A 24 11.06 1.52 -11.30
CA LEU A 24 10.56 1.45 -9.92
C LEU A 24 11.21 2.45 -8.96
N THR A 25 12.29 3.13 -9.37
CA THR A 25 12.95 4.15 -8.54
C THR A 25 12.03 5.35 -8.27
N GLY A 26 11.77 5.61 -6.99
CA GLY A 26 11.35 6.92 -6.54
C GLY A 26 12.55 7.89 -6.60
N SER A 27 12.37 9.06 -7.22
CA SER A 27 13.42 10.08 -7.29
C SER A 27 13.97 10.39 -5.89
N ALA A 28 15.25 10.07 -5.68
CA ALA A 28 16.14 10.45 -4.57
C ALA A 28 16.47 9.47 -3.42
N THR A 29 15.87 8.28 -3.29
CA THR A 29 16.16 7.39 -2.12
C THR A 29 16.83 6.04 -2.41
N GLY A 30 16.93 5.63 -3.68
CA GLY A 30 17.40 4.28 -4.03
C GLY A 30 16.42 3.17 -3.66
N ALA A 31 15.22 3.50 -3.16
CA ALA A 31 14.16 2.55 -2.90
C ALA A 31 13.47 2.16 -4.22
N LEU A 32 13.46 0.86 -4.50
CA LEU A 32 12.63 0.27 -5.55
C LEU A 32 11.23 0.05 -4.97
N THR A 33 10.25 0.76 -5.54
CA THR A 33 8.87 0.79 -5.05
C THR A 33 7.93 0.16 -6.06
N ALA A 34 6.98 -0.66 -5.62
CA ALA A 34 6.03 -1.31 -6.52
C ALA A 34 4.62 -1.47 -5.90
N PRO A 35 3.57 -1.56 -6.72
CA PRO A 35 2.23 -1.85 -6.20
C PRO A 35 2.10 -3.28 -5.69
N ALA A 36 1.42 -3.45 -4.56
CA ALA A 36 1.09 -4.75 -3.96
C ALA A 36 -0.42 -5.08 -3.98
N HIS A 37 -1.27 -4.23 -4.56
CA HIS A 37 -2.70 -4.53 -4.71
C HIS A 37 -2.96 -5.41 -5.94
N PRO A 38 -4.08 -6.15 -6.00
CA PRO A 38 -4.52 -6.84 -7.21
C PRO A 38 -4.55 -5.89 -8.41
N PHE A 39 -4.21 -6.39 -9.60
CA PHE A 39 -4.18 -5.59 -10.81
C PHE A 39 -5.53 -4.90 -11.09
N ASP A 40 -5.49 -3.56 -11.13
CA ASP A 40 -6.63 -2.74 -11.53
C ASP A 40 -6.42 -2.23 -12.97
N PRO A 41 -7.25 -2.66 -13.94
CA PRO A 41 -7.13 -2.23 -15.33
C PRO A 41 -7.39 -0.73 -15.54
N THR A 42 -8.09 -0.07 -14.62
CA THR A 42 -8.46 1.36 -14.71
C THR A 42 -7.24 2.25 -14.53
N VAL A 43 -6.37 1.90 -13.58
CA VAL A 43 -5.12 2.63 -13.29
C VAL A 43 -3.90 1.95 -13.93
N GLY A 44 -4.08 0.75 -14.50
CA GLY A 44 -3.03 -0.03 -15.15
C GLY A 44 -1.89 -0.42 -14.20
N SER A 45 -2.17 -0.60 -12.91
CA SER A 45 -1.18 -0.89 -11.89
C SER A 45 -1.64 -2.04 -10.99
N GLY A 46 -0.69 -2.71 -10.34
CA GLY A 46 -0.97 -3.83 -9.44
C GLY A 46 -0.30 -5.13 -9.88
N LEU A 47 -0.57 -6.18 -9.14
CA LEU A 47 -0.09 -7.52 -9.39
C LEU A 47 -1.17 -8.33 -10.08
N ARG A 48 -0.90 -8.78 -11.31
CA ARG A 48 -1.81 -9.68 -12.02
C ARG A 48 -1.40 -11.11 -11.75
N TRP A 49 -2.21 -11.79 -10.96
CA TRP A 49 -2.01 -13.20 -10.65
C TRP A 49 -2.58 -14.10 -11.75
N THR A 50 -1.87 -15.17 -12.06
CA THR A 50 -2.31 -16.30 -12.88
C THR A 50 -1.89 -17.60 -12.18
N PRO A 51 -2.44 -18.77 -12.56
CA PRO A 51 -2.06 -20.04 -11.95
C PRO A 51 -0.56 -20.41 -12.05
N SER A 52 0.19 -19.78 -12.95
CA SER A 52 1.61 -20.11 -13.22
C SER A 52 2.58 -18.96 -12.97
N ALA A 53 2.08 -17.74 -12.81
CA ALA A 53 2.91 -16.55 -12.79
C ALA A 53 2.23 -15.38 -12.09
N LEU A 54 3.06 -14.47 -11.60
CA LEU A 54 2.65 -13.17 -11.10
C LEU A 54 3.30 -12.10 -11.98
N GLU A 55 2.50 -11.21 -12.54
CA GLU A 55 2.98 -10.09 -13.35
C GLU A 55 2.90 -8.79 -12.57
N LEU A 56 4.00 -8.04 -12.53
CA LEU A 56 4.05 -6.72 -11.92
C LEU A 56 3.73 -5.65 -12.98
N TRP A 57 2.67 -4.87 -12.75
CA TRP A 57 2.25 -3.81 -13.65
C TRP A 57 2.28 -2.45 -12.97
N GLN A 58 2.71 -1.43 -13.70
CA GLN A 58 2.69 -0.04 -13.24
C GLN A 58 2.41 0.90 -14.41
N ARG A 59 1.39 1.74 -14.25
CA ARG A 59 0.98 2.77 -15.23
C ARG A 59 0.82 2.23 -16.65
N GLY A 60 0.13 1.09 -16.77
CA GLY A 60 -0.17 0.43 -18.05
C GLY A 60 1.00 -0.36 -18.65
N THR A 61 2.17 -0.37 -17.99
CA THR A 61 3.35 -1.09 -18.46
C THR A 61 3.65 -2.27 -17.54
N ARG A 62 3.87 -3.46 -18.13
CA ARG A 62 4.37 -4.62 -17.37
C ARG A 62 5.84 -4.41 -17.08
N GLN A 63 6.16 -4.32 -15.80
CA GLN A 63 7.52 -4.07 -15.31
C GLN A 63 8.30 -5.39 -15.20
N ASP A 64 7.66 -6.43 -14.69
CA ASP A 64 8.31 -7.71 -14.46
C ASP A 64 7.31 -8.89 -14.42
N VAL A 65 7.84 -10.10 -14.45
CA VAL A 65 7.09 -11.35 -14.32
C VAL A 65 7.90 -12.40 -13.55
N ALA A 66 7.26 -13.02 -12.56
CA ALA A 66 7.85 -14.09 -11.77
C ALA A 66 7.05 -15.40 -11.95
N GLU A 67 7.75 -16.53 -12.07
CA GLU A 67 7.13 -17.85 -11.93
C GLU A 67 6.67 -18.00 -10.47
N LEU A 68 5.37 -18.12 -10.23
CA LEU A 68 4.79 -18.24 -8.90
C LEU A 68 3.67 -19.27 -8.92
N ALA A 69 3.76 -20.25 -8.03
CA ALA A 69 2.79 -21.32 -7.90
C ALA A 69 2.09 -21.23 -6.53
N THR A 70 1.05 -20.40 -6.45
CA THR A 70 0.11 -20.43 -5.32
C THR A 70 -1.20 -21.06 -5.78
N ALA A 71 -1.98 -21.62 -4.85
CA ALA A 71 -3.23 -22.32 -5.20
C ALA A 71 -4.34 -21.38 -5.71
N SER A 72 -4.28 -20.10 -5.33
CA SER A 72 -5.26 -19.08 -5.67
C SER A 72 -4.65 -17.68 -5.55
N PRO A 73 -5.32 -16.63 -6.08
CA PRO A 73 -4.94 -15.26 -5.78
C PRO A 73 -5.02 -15.00 -4.26
N HIS A 74 -6.10 -15.35 -3.58
CA HIS A 74 -6.19 -15.18 -2.11
C HIS A 74 -4.97 -15.77 -1.38
N ALA A 75 -4.52 -16.98 -1.73
CA ALA A 75 -3.34 -17.60 -1.12
C ALA A 75 -2.04 -16.81 -1.37
N CYS A 76 -1.88 -16.18 -2.54
CA CYS A 76 -0.74 -15.32 -2.85
C CYS A 76 -0.64 -14.11 -1.91
N TRP A 77 -1.76 -13.44 -1.63
CA TRP A 77 -1.75 -12.28 -0.73
C TRP A 77 -1.74 -12.67 0.74
N ALA A 78 -2.51 -13.68 1.14
CA ALA A 78 -2.54 -14.14 2.54
C ALA A 78 -1.16 -14.59 3.06
N THR A 79 -0.29 -15.04 2.17
CA THR A 79 1.10 -15.45 2.51
C THR A 79 2.14 -14.40 2.11
N ALA A 80 1.72 -13.29 1.51
CA ALA A 80 2.59 -12.30 0.86
C ALA A 80 3.63 -12.89 -0.11
N ALA A 81 3.31 -13.99 -0.81
CA ALA A 81 4.24 -14.69 -1.69
C ALA A 81 4.81 -13.82 -2.82
N PHE A 82 4.13 -12.72 -3.15
CA PHE A 82 4.63 -11.73 -4.10
C PHE A 82 5.89 -10.99 -3.64
N VAL A 83 6.11 -10.87 -2.32
CA VAL A 83 7.31 -10.23 -1.76
C VAL A 83 8.54 -11.06 -2.14
N ASP A 84 8.45 -12.38 -2.01
CA ASP A 84 9.51 -13.31 -2.40
C ASP A 84 9.65 -13.42 -3.92
N ALA A 85 8.55 -13.26 -4.66
CA ALA A 85 8.55 -13.31 -6.12
C ALA A 85 9.30 -12.13 -6.77
N PHE A 86 9.38 -10.98 -6.08
CA PHE A 86 10.05 -9.76 -6.56
C PHE A 86 11.04 -9.22 -5.52
N PRO A 87 12.18 -9.91 -5.28
CA PRO A 87 13.09 -9.61 -4.17
C PRO A 87 13.80 -8.25 -4.32
N ASP A 88 13.88 -7.71 -5.53
CA ASP A 88 14.45 -6.38 -5.78
C ASP A 88 13.53 -5.25 -5.29
N VAL A 89 12.23 -5.51 -5.09
CA VAL A 89 11.28 -4.51 -4.59
C VAL A 89 11.47 -4.32 -3.09
N THR A 90 12.06 -3.19 -2.73
CA THR A 90 12.32 -2.83 -1.33
C THR A 90 11.09 -2.34 -0.58
N HIS A 91 10.13 -1.71 -1.28
CA HIS A 91 8.96 -1.09 -0.69
C HIS A 91 7.71 -1.32 -1.54
N TRP A 92 6.59 -1.55 -0.88
CA TRP A 92 5.32 -1.85 -1.50
C TRP A 92 4.29 -0.78 -1.17
N TRP A 93 3.35 -0.53 -2.08
CA TRP A 93 2.22 0.34 -1.83
C TRP A 93 0.92 -0.27 -2.31
N PHE A 94 -0.17 0.03 -1.61
CA PHE A 94 -1.51 -0.39 -1.98
C PHE A 94 -2.34 0.84 -2.36
N GLY A 95 -3.11 0.78 -3.44
CA GLY A 95 -3.87 1.93 -3.94
C GLY A 95 -2.98 3.01 -4.58
N SER A 96 -2.17 3.73 -3.79
CA SER A 96 -1.23 4.73 -4.29
C SER A 96 0.02 4.90 -3.39
N PRO A 97 1.17 5.33 -3.95
CA PRO A 97 2.39 5.67 -3.20
C PRO A 97 2.30 7.08 -2.60
N TRP A 98 1.30 7.30 -1.75
CA TRP A 98 1.03 8.57 -1.07
C TRP A 98 2.11 8.91 -0.05
N THR A 99 2.66 10.13 -0.09
CA THR A 99 3.60 10.63 0.92
C THR A 99 3.40 12.12 1.12
N GLN A 100 3.08 12.54 2.35
CA GLN A 100 3.00 13.96 2.72
C GLN A 100 3.30 14.17 4.21
N ARG A 101 3.16 15.41 4.68
CA ARG A 101 3.14 15.74 6.10
C ARG A 101 1.69 15.75 6.61
N VAL A 102 1.49 15.25 7.82
CA VAL A 102 0.21 15.22 8.52
C VAL A 102 0.41 15.75 9.93
N ARG A 103 -0.57 16.49 10.46
CA ARG A 103 -0.62 16.88 11.87
C ARG A 103 -1.96 16.51 12.46
N ALA A 104 -2.00 16.32 13.78
CA ALA A 104 -3.27 16.33 14.49
C ALA A 104 -3.65 17.77 14.86
N THR A 105 -4.88 18.19 14.54
CA THR A 105 -5.37 19.54 14.84
C THR A 105 -6.01 19.58 16.22
N THR A 106 -6.78 18.56 16.57
CA THR A 106 -7.40 18.42 17.89
C THR A 106 -7.60 16.95 18.29
N ARG A 107 -7.92 16.73 19.58
CA ARG A 107 -8.35 15.45 20.13
C ARG A 107 -9.48 15.67 21.14
N THR A 108 -10.49 14.81 21.10
CA THR A 108 -11.71 14.96 21.91
C THR A 108 -12.16 13.60 22.42
N ALA A 109 -12.45 13.53 23.72
CA ALA A 109 -13.05 12.33 24.32
C ALA A 109 -14.47 12.13 23.78
N LEU A 110 -14.79 10.90 23.40
CA LEU A 110 -16.14 10.54 22.98
C LEU A 110 -17.03 10.29 24.22
N PRO A 111 -18.36 10.52 24.13
CA PRO A 111 -19.28 10.26 25.23
C PRO A 111 -19.20 8.83 25.75
N GLU A 112 -19.58 8.64 27.02
CA GLU A 112 -19.78 7.32 27.65
C GLU A 112 -18.55 6.40 27.59
N GLY A 113 -17.33 6.96 27.55
CA GLY A 113 -16.11 6.14 27.51
C GLY A 113 -15.93 5.36 26.21
N ARG A 114 -16.64 5.73 25.14
CA ARG A 114 -16.57 5.05 23.82
C ARG A 114 -15.22 5.18 23.13
N GLY A 115 -14.35 6.08 23.60
CA GLY A 115 -12.99 6.25 23.11
C GLY A 115 -12.60 7.71 22.92
N LEU A 116 -11.80 7.97 21.90
CA LEU A 116 -11.26 9.29 21.55
C LEU A 116 -11.36 9.52 20.04
N ALA A 117 -11.69 10.73 19.62
CA ALA A 117 -11.49 11.17 18.24
C ALA A 117 -10.23 12.06 18.14
N VAL A 118 -9.46 11.87 17.07
CA VAL A 118 -8.29 12.68 16.70
C VAL A 118 -8.51 13.20 15.28
N TRP A 119 -8.40 14.50 15.08
CA TRP A 119 -8.58 15.10 13.75
C TRP A 119 -7.22 15.26 13.09
N LEU A 120 -7.05 14.70 11.90
CA LEU A 120 -5.81 14.72 11.15
C LEU A 120 -5.95 15.61 9.92
N GLN A 121 -4.94 16.44 9.67
CA GLN A 121 -4.88 17.34 8.53
C GLN A 121 -3.60 17.07 7.74
N ALA A 122 -3.71 16.86 6.43
CA ALA A 122 -2.57 16.78 5.52
C ALA A 122 -2.07 18.18 5.15
N ALA A 123 -0.81 18.30 4.70
CA ALA A 123 -0.19 19.59 4.43
C ALA A 123 -0.62 20.27 3.12
N LEU A 124 -1.47 19.63 2.32
CA LEU A 124 -2.01 20.26 1.11
C LEU A 124 -2.83 21.51 1.51
N GLU A 125 -2.64 22.61 0.78
CA GLU A 125 -3.51 23.79 0.91
C GLU A 125 -4.95 23.32 0.63
N ASP A 126 -5.88 23.66 1.53
CA ASP A 126 -7.29 23.23 1.54
C ASP A 126 -7.59 21.76 1.92
N ALA A 127 -6.64 21.01 2.48
CA ALA A 127 -6.96 19.67 2.98
C ALA A 127 -7.90 19.71 4.19
N ASP A 128 -9.02 19.00 4.07
CA ASP A 128 -10.00 18.80 5.14
C ASP A 128 -9.38 18.13 6.39
N GLU A 129 -9.91 18.50 7.55
CA GLU A 129 -9.62 17.81 8.80
C GLU A 129 -10.44 16.52 8.88
N LEU A 130 -9.75 15.38 8.84
CA LEU A 130 -10.38 14.06 8.80
C LEU A 130 -10.38 13.40 10.18
N PRO A 131 -11.55 12.95 10.69
CA PRO A 131 -11.64 12.36 12.02
C PRO A 131 -11.16 10.90 12.04
N TRP A 132 -10.27 10.60 12.97
CA TRP A 132 -9.80 9.26 13.29
C TRP A 132 -10.27 8.87 14.70
N VAL A 133 -11.15 7.87 14.77
CA VAL A 133 -11.76 7.39 16.01
C VAL A 133 -10.97 6.22 16.56
N ILE A 134 -10.54 6.32 17.80
CA ILE A 134 -9.89 5.27 18.58
C ILE A 134 -10.93 4.77 19.57
N LEU A 135 -11.49 3.59 19.34
CA LEU A 135 -12.44 2.97 20.26
C LEU A 135 -11.75 2.52 21.55
N ALA A 136 -12.53 2.17 22.58
CA ALA A 136 -11.99 1.66 23.85
C ALA A 136 -11.08 0.43 23.71
N GLY A 137 -11.22 -0.34 22.61
CA GLY A 137 -10.32 -1.45 22.24
C GLY A 137 -8.99 -1.02 21.62
N GLY A 138 -8.80 0.26 21.31
CA GLY A 138 -7.55 0.84 20.83
C GLY A 138 -7.39 0.88 19.31
N ASP A 139 -8.30 0.27 18.54
CA ASP A 139 -8.21 0.27 17.08
C ASP A 139 -8.66 1.60 16.48
N PRO A 140 -7.75 2.32 15.78
CA PRO A 140 -8.05 3.58 15.14
C PRO A 140 -8.69 3.33 13.76
N ALA A 141 -9.82 3.96 13.49
CA ALA A 141 -10.47 3.95 12.20
C ALA A 141 -10.80 5.37 11.74
N GLY A 142 -10.62 5.64 10.45
CA GLY A 142 -10.91 6.95 9.88
C GLY A 142 -10.91 6.93 8.35
N PRO A 143 -11.38 8.02 7.73
CA PRO A 143 -11.29 8.20 6.30
C PRO A 143 -9.83 8.52 5.90
N LEU A 144 -9.52 8.24 4.64
CA LEU A 144 -8.24 8.59 4.04
C LEU A 144 -8.34 9.94 3.31
N PRO A 145 -7.22 10.67 3.16
CA PRO A 145 -7.17 11.87 2.33
C PRO A 145 -7.61 11.61 0.89
N GLU A 146 -8.05 12.66 0.21
CA GLU A 146 -8.32 12.62 -1.22
C GLU A 146 -7.05 12.15 -1.99
N TYR A 147 -7.24 11.42 -3.09
CA TYR A 147 -6.16 10.83 -3.91
C TYR A 147 -5.27 9.79 -3.20
N ALA A 148 -5.62 9.35 -1.99
CA ALA A 148 -4.94 8.25 -1.31
C ALA A 148 -5.13 6.87 -1.96
N GLY A 149 -5.82 6.78 -3.11
CA GLY A 149 -6.03 5.51 -3.79
C GLY A 149 -7.03 4.60 -3.08
N GLY A 150 -7.97 5.16 -2.31
CA GLY A 150 -9.12 4.45 -1.76
C GLY A 150 -8.84 3.62 -0.49
N PRO A 151 -9.85 2.91 0.04
CA PRO A 151 -9.76 2.18 1.29
C PRO A 151 -8.72 1.04 1.28
N GLN A 152 -8.29 0.59 0.09
CA GLN A 152 -7.23 -0.40 -0.09
C GLN A 152 -5.83 0.12 0.25
N ASN A 153 -5.63 1.41 0.55
CA ASN A 153 -4.30 1.93 0.94
C ASN A 153 -3.93 1.54 2.38
N LEU A 154 -3.61 0.26 2.56
CA LEU A 154 -3.31 -0.36 3.86
C LEU A 154 -2.16 0.33 4.60
N GLY A 155 -1.10 0.68 3.88
CA GLY A 155 0.07 1.35 4.45
C GLY A 155 -0.29 2.71 5.03
N LEU A 156 -1.04 3.53 4.28
CA LEU A 156 -1.48 4.82 4.76
C LEU A 156 -2.44 4.70 5.95
N ARG A 157 -3.38 3.74 5.91
CA ARG A 157 -4.29 3.48 7.04
C ARG A 157 -3.53 3.16 8.31
N SER A 158 -2.57 2.26 8.21
CA SER A 158 -1.74 1.86 9.35
C SER A 158 -0.95 3.04 9.92
N ALA A 159 -0.32 3.84 9.05
CA ALA A 159 0.48 4.98 9.45
C ALA A 159 -0.35 6.10 10.11
N LEU A 160 -1.50 6.45 9.53
CA LEU A 160 -2.42 7.44 10.11
C LEU A 160 -3.04 6.95 11.42
N GLY A 161 -3.43 5.68 11.48
CA GLY A 161 -3.93 5.06 12.71
C GLY A 161 -2.90 5.04 13.82
N ALA A 162 -1.64 4.72 13.50
CA ALA A 162 -0.53 4.80 14.44
C ALA A 162 -0.34 6.23 14.96
N LEU A 163 -0.34 7.24 14.07
CA LEU A 163 -0.25 8.65 14.46
C LEU A 163 -1.41 9.05 15.39
N ALA A 164 -2.65 8.71 15.03
CA ALA A 164 -3.83 8.98 15.86
C ALA A 164 -3.67 8.38 17.27
N ARG A 165 -3.25 7.12 17.38
CA ARG A 165 -2.97 6.48 18.69
C ARG A 165 -1.90 7.20 19.50
N GLN A 166 -0.81 7.63 18.85
CA GLN A 166 0.26 8.36 19.55
C GLN A 166 -0.23 9.71 20.09
N VAL A 167 -1.05 10.43 19.32
CA VAL A 167 -1.68 11.69 19.74
C VAL A 167 -2.70 11.44 20.86
N GLY A 168 -3.51 10.39 20.73
CA GLY A 168 -4.50 10.02 21.74
C GLY A 168 -3.87 9.68 23.08
N ALA A 169 -2.75 8.93 23.06
CA ALA A 169 -1.96 8.62 24.24
C ALA A 169 -1.12 9.81 24.77
N GLY A 170 -1.14 10.98 24.10
CA GLY A 170 -0.34 12.14 24.49
C GLY A 170 1.17 11.98 24.25
N ARG A 171 1.59 10.97 23.48
CA ARG A 171 2.99 10.70 23.12
C ARG A 171 3.45 11.49 21.89
N PHE A 172 2.50 12.02 21.11
CA PHE A 172 2.77 12.94 20.01
C PHE A 172 1.96 14.23 20.18
N PRO A 173 2.58 15.42 20.15
CA PRO A 173 1.85 16.68 20.31
C PRO A 173 0.87 16.96 19.17
N THR A 174 -0.25 17.60 19.48
CA THR A 174 -1.09 18.25 18.47
C THR A 174 -0.33 19.43 17.83
N ALA A 175 -0.79 19.87 16.66
CA ALA A 175 -0.18 20.88 15.78
C ALA A 175 1.22 20.55 15.22
N ARG A 176 1.91 19.52 15.75
CA ARG A 176 3.19 19.05 15.22
C ARG A 176 2.97 18.27 13.91
N TRP A 177 3.74 18.62 12.90
CA TRP A 177 3.79 17.90 11.63
C TRP A 177 4.65 16.63 11.74
N ALA A 178 4.14 15.51 11.25
CA ALA A 178 4.85 14.25 11.01
C ALA A 178 4.88 13.96 9.51
N VAL A 179 5.97 13.36 9.01
CA VAL A 179 5.98 12.78 7.65
C VAL A 179 5.28 11.43 7.71
N VAL A 180 4.35 11.20 6.78
CA VAL A 180 3.57 9.97 6.65
C VAL A 180 3.69 9.49 5.21
N THR A 181 3.94 8.19 5.04
CA THR A 181 4.02 7.53 3.73
C THR A 181 3.19 6.26 3.73
N SER A 182 2.62 5.91 2.56
CA SER A 182 1.97 4.63 2.32
C SER A 182 2.93 3.52 1.89
N LEU A 183 4.21 3.86 1.68
CA LEU A 183 5.24 2.89 1.32
C LEU A 183 5.54 2.00 2.53
N ILE A 184 5.38 0.70 2.33
CA ILE A 184 5.61 -0.34 3.35
C ILE A 184 6.90 -1.07 2.98
N PRO A 185 7.90 -1.15 3.87
CA PRO A 185 9.07 -1.99 3.63
C PRO A 185 8.67 -3.44 3.35
N ALA A 186 9.33 -4.12 2.42
CA ALA A 186 9.02 -5.51 2.04
C ALA A 186 8.86 -6.46 3.25
N ARG A 187 9.74 -6.34 4.24
CA ARG A 187 9.72 -7.13 5.48
C ARG A 187 8.50 -6.89 6.39
N GLU A 188 7.77 -5.80 6.20
CA GLU A 188 6.63 -5.39 7.04
C GLU A 188 5.28 -5.69 6.39
N VAL A 189 5.26 -6.08 5.11
CA VAL A 189 4.03 -6.33 4.34
C VAL A 189 3.17 -7.43 4.95
N VAL A 190 3.76 -8.55 5.36
CA VAL A 190 3.04 -9.69 5.94
C VAL A 190 2.23 -9.26 7.17
N GLY A 191 2.76 -8.35 7.99
CA GLY A 191 2.08 -7.87 9.20
C GLY A 191 0.85 -7.01 8.93
N LEU A 192 0.61 -6.59 7.67
CA LEU A 192 -0.54 -5.81 7.26
C LEU A 192 -1.61 -6.61 6.51
N LEU A 193 -1.32 -7.84 6.10
CA LEU A 193 -2.22 -8.68 5.29
C LEU A 193 -3.00 -9.66 6.16
N ASP A 194 -3.86 -9.12 7.04
CA ASP A 194 -4.85 -9.90 7.78
C ASP A 194 -6.14 -10.14 6.98
N GLY A 195 -7.10 -10.87 7.55
CA GLY A 195 -8.37 -11.17 6.88
C GLY A 195 -9.14 -9.91 6.43
N ALA A 196 -9.18 -8.87 7.26
CA ALA A 196 -9.87 -7.62 6.91
C ALA A 196 -9.14 -6.86 5.79
N ALA A 197 -7.81 -6.91 5.78
CA ALA A 197 -7.00 -6.35 4.71
C ALA A 197 -7.25 -7.07 3.38
N LEU A 198 -7.38 -8.40 3.38
CA LEU A 198 -7.70 -9.18 2.18
C LEU A 198 -9.10 -8.83 1.63
N GLU A 199 -10.10 -8.68 2.50
CA GLU A 199 -11.44 -8.22 2.11
C GLU A 199 -11.40 -6.84 1.44
N LEU A 200 -10.61 -5.90 1.98
CA LEU A 200 -10.42 -4.57 1.38
C LEU A 200 -9.76 -4.61 0.00
N LEU A 201 -8.99 -5.66 -0.29
CA LEU A 201 -8.39 -5.91 -1.60
C LEU A 201 -9.33 -6.68 -2.55
N GLY A 202 -10.50 -7.12 -2.07
CA GLY A 202 -11.45 -7.92 -2.83
C GLY A 202 -10.99 -9.36 -3.06
N LEU A 203 -10.23 -9.93 -2.12
CA LEU A 203 -9.65 -11.27 -2.19
C LEU A 203 -10.30 -12.26 -1.22
#